data_AF-A0A928B6H2-F1
#
_entry.id   AF-A0A928B6H2-F1
#
_cell.length_a   1.000
_cell.length_b   1.000
_cell.length_c   1.000
_cell.angle_alpha   90.00
_cell.angle_beta   90.00
_cell.angle_gamma   90.00
#
_symmetry.space_group_name_H-M   'P 1'
#
loop_
_entity.id
_entity.type
_entity.pdbx_description
1 polymer ?
#
loop_
_entity_poly.entity_id
_entity_poly.type
_entity_poly.pdbx_seq_one_letter_code
_entity_poly.pdbx_strand_id
1 'polypeptide(L)'
;MDIMYLYIVSQSCTIKATYGWFADGSKSSVQDNNGNGYYYIGSLIYSNSNLESTDFSQGRIALSGNTQTIHYHHRDHLGSVRAITNGSGTVIEQNDYYPFGGRHTFGHNYPQISTNRYKFNGKEEQTIGSLCLGGIDFISRRNSLWKSIEKPFRKWNL
;
A
#
# COMPACT_ATOMS: atom_id res chain seq x y z
N MET A 1 -22.58 -0.01 -0.77
CA MET A 1 -21.59 -1.10 -0.69
C MET A 1 -21.18 -1.19 0.76
N ASP A 2 -21.45 -2.33 1.40
CA ASP A 2 -21.32 -2.45 2.84
C ASP A 2 -19.96 -3.05 3.23
N ILE A 3 -19.32 -2.46 4.24
CA ILE A 3 -18.10 -3.00 4.85
C ILE A 3 -18.50 -4.22 5.67
N MET A 4 -17.84 -5.36 5.46
CA MET A 4 -18.22 -6.61 6.11
C MET A 4 -17.34 -6.94 7.31
N TYR A 5 -16.10 -6.45 7.33
CA TYR A 5 -15.16 -6.67 8.44
C TYR A 5 -14.40 -5.39 8.78
N LEU A 6 -14.19 -5.19 10.08
CA LEU A 6 -13.38 -4.13 10.66
C LEU A 6 -12.31 -4.75 11.56
N TYR A 7 -11.08 -4.25 11.49
CA TYR A 7 -9.99 -4.64 12.38
C TYR A 7 -9.25 -3.40 12.87
N ILE A 8 -8.98 -3.35 14.17
CA ILE A 8 -8.35 -2.21 14.82
C ILE A 8 -6.98 -2.65 15.34
N VAL A 9 -5.94 -1.92 14.92
CA VAL A 9 -4.61 -1.98 15.50
C VAL A 9 -4.49 -0.86 16.52
N SER A 10 -4.22 -1.22 17.77
CA SER A 10 -3.91 -0.26 18.82
C SER A 10 -2.58 -0.60 19.49
N GLN A 11 -1.81 0.42 19.87
CA GLN A 11 -0.59 0.27 20.66
C GLN A 11 -0.71 1.16 21.88
N SER A 12 -0.43 0.63 23.07
CA SER A 12 -0.54 1.35 24.34
C SER A 12 -1.91 2.03 24.54
N CYS A 13 -3.00 1.32 24.17
CA CYS A 13 -4.39 1.82 24.19
C CYS A 13 -4.71 2.98 23.24
N THR A 14 -3.80 3.36 22.34
CA THR A 14 -4.08 4.33 21.27
C THR A 14 -4.31 3.60 19.96
N ILE A 15 -5.40 3.90 19.26
CA ILE A 15 -5.66 3.37 17.91
C ILE A 15 -4.57 3.92 16.97
N LYS A 16 -3.93 3.00 16.26
CA LYS A 16 -2.92 3.29 15.24
C LYS A 16 -3.52 3.22 13.85
N ALA A 17 -4.25 2.14 13.56
CA ALA A 17 -4.99 2.05 12.31
C ALA A 17 -6.26 1.21 12.46
N THR A 18 -7.26 1.57 11.68
CA THR A 18 -8.50 0.85 11.49
C THR A 18 -8.59 0.41 10.04
N TYR A 19 -8.74 -0.89 9.82
CA TYR A 19 -8.82 -1.50 8.50
C TYR A 19 -10.24 -2.00 8.24
N GLY A 20 -10.75 -1.72 7.04
CA GLY A 20 -12.00 -2.25 6.53
C GLY A 20 -11.78 -3.21 5.37
N TRP A 21 -12.65 -4.21 5.24
CA TRP A 21 -12.70 -5.10 4.07
C TRP A 21 -14.12 -5.28 3.54
N PHE A 22 -14.19 -5.42 2.22
CA PHE A 22 -15.38 -5.89 1.52
C PHE A 22 -15.57 -7.40 1.70
N ALA A 23 -16.75 -7.88 1.32
CA ALA A 23 -17.12 -9.29 1.45
C ALA A 23 -16.24 -10.23 0.61
N ASP A 24 -15.68 -9.74 -0.50
CA ASP A 24 -14.76 -10.48 -1.36
C ASP A 24 -13.33 -10.57 -0.78
N GLY A 25 -13.09 -9.97 0.39
CA GLY A 25 -11.80 -9.91 1.06
C GLY A 25 -10.85 -8.84 0.52
N SER A 26 -11.28 -8.01 -0.43
CA SER A 26 -10.50 -6.84 -0.82
C SER A 26 -10.55 -5.78 0.27
N LYS A 27 -9.40 -5.14 0.51
CA LYS A 27 -9.30 -4.06 1.49
C LYS A 27 -10.17 -2.89 1.01
N SER A 28 -11.07 -2.40 1.86
CA SER A 28 -11.94 -1.26 1.57
C SER A 28 -11.39 0.04 2.14
N SER A 29 -10.67 0.00 3.27
CA SER A 29 -10.08 1.19 3.87
C SER A 29 -8.92 0.89 4.83
N VAL A 30 -8.09 1.91 5.07
CA VAL A 30 -7.15 2.02 6.19
C VAL A 30 -7.18 3.46 6.69
N GLN A 31 -7.41 3.68 7.98
CA GLN A 31 -7.48 5.02 8.56
C GLN A 31 -6.78 5.08 9.92
N ASP A 32 -6.17 6.21 10.24
CA ASP A 32 -5.68 6.51 11.58
C ASP A 32 -6.84 6.90 12.53
N ASN A 33 -6.51 7.18 13.79
CA ASN A 33 -7.48 7.60 14.79
C ASN A 33 -8.17 8.95 14.48
N ASN A 34 -7.58 9.76 13.59
CA ASN A 34 -8.09 11.06 13.20
C ASN A 34 -8.92 10.99 11.90
N GLY A 35 -9.13 9.80 11.36
CA GLY A 35 -9.85 9.58 10.09
C GLY A 35 -9.02 9.82 8.84
N ASN A 36 -7.71 10.09 8.95
CA ASN A 36 -6.84 10.21 7.77
C ASN A 36 -6.46 8.83 7.26
N GLY A 37 -6.46 8.66 5.94
CA GLY A 37 -5.97 7.45 5.32
C GLY A 37 -6.53 7.25 3.94
N TYR A 38 -6.78 5.99 3.58
CA TYR A 38 -7.16 5.60 2.24
C TYR A 38 -8.47 4.81 2.21
N TYR A 39 -9.27 5.09 1.19
CA TYR A 39 -10.41 4.27 0.78
C TYR A 39 -10.09 3.66 -0.58
N TYR A 40 -10.43 2.39 -0.74
CA TYR A 40 -10.12 1.61 -1.93
C TYR A 40 -11.43 1.17 -2.60
N ILE A 41 -11.56 1.45 -3.90
CA ILE A 41 -12.70 1.05 -4.72
C ILE A 41 -12.15 0.47 -6.02
N GLY A 42 -12.00 -0.85 -6.09
CA GLY A 42 -11.32 -1.50 -7.19
C GLY A 42 -9.87 -1.04 -7.31
N SER A 43 -9.49 -0.43 -8.44
CA SER A 43 -8.16 0.16 -8.66
C SER A 43 -8.03 1.59 -8.16
N LEU A 44 -9.13 2.25 -7.78
CA LEU A 44 -9.16 3.64 -7.35
C LEU A 44 -8.79 3.74 -5.87
N ILE A 45 -7.98 4.74 -5.54
CA ILE A 45 -7.58 5.07 -4.18
C ILE A 45 -7.97 6.51 -3.91
N TYR A 46 -8.74 6.71 -2.84
CA TYR A 46 -9.13 8.02 -2.36
C TYR A 46 -8.43 8.34 -1.04
N SER A 47 -8.01 9.59 -0.87
CA SER A 47 -7.53 10.16 0.39
C SER A 47 -8.40 11.35 0.75
N ASN A 48 -9.00 11.35 1.94
CA ASN A 48 -9.89 12.42 2.41
C ASN A 48 -10.92 12.87 1.35
N SER A 49 -11.61 11.89 0.75
CA SER A 49 -12.62 12.07 -0.30
C SER A 49 -12.13 12.61 -1.66
N ASN A 50 -10.82 12.84 -1.82
CA ASN A 50 -10.22 13.20 -3.09
C ASN A 50 -9.57 11.98 -3.74
N LEU A 51 -9.65 11.87 -5.07
CA LEU A 51 -8.94 10.81 -5.80
C LEU A 51 -7.43 11.03 -5.63
N GLU A 52 -6.73 10.07 -5.03
CA GLU A 52 -5.27 10.10 -4.85
C GLU A 52 -4.57 9.42 -6.02
N SER A 53 -5.04 8.24 -6.40
CA SER A 53 -4.47 7.52 -7.54
C SER A 53 -5.41 6.45 -8.10
N THR A 54 -5.07 5.98 -9.30
CA THR A 54 -5.58 4.72 -9.83
C THR A 54 -4.43 3.89 -10.36
N ASP A 55 -4.49 2.58 -10.12
CA ASP A 55 -3.53 1.65 -10.70
C ASP A 55 -3.98 1.15 -12.07
N PHE A 56 -3.02 0.79 -12.90
CA PHE A 56 -3.21 0.08 -14.15
C PHE A 56 -2.15 -1.02 -14.29
N SER A 57 -2.23 -1.81 -15.36
CA SER A 57 -1.41 -3.02 -15.54
C SER A 57 0.08 -2.79 -15.37
N GLN A 58 0.62 -1.63 -15.75
CA GLN A 58 2.05 -1.32 -15.71
C GLN A 58 2.43 -0.20 -14.72
N GLY A 59 1.52 0.28 -13.87
CA GLY A 59 1.87 1.39 -12.99
C GLY A 59 0.68 2.02 -12.30
N ARG A 60 0.81 3.31 -11.98
CA ARG A 60 -0.25 4.12 -11.39
C ARG A 60 -0.29 5.50 -11.99
N ILE A 61 -1.47 6.09 -11.95
CA ILE A 61 -1.72 7.49 -12.21
C ILE A 61 -2.00 8.14 -10.86
N ALA A 62 -1.13 9.04 -10.42
CA ALA A 62 -1.28 9.79 -9.18
C ALA A 62 -1.81 11.19 -9.47
N LEU A 63 -2.68 11.68 -8.59
CA LEU A 63 -3.24 13.03 -8.65
C LEU A 63 -2.76 13.83 -7.45
N SER A 64 -2.34 15.06 -7.71
CA SER A 64 -1.99 16.05 -6.70
C SER A 64 -2.62 17.39 -7.08
N GLY A 65 -3.79 17.67 -6.51
CA GLY A 65 -4.63 18.76 -6.98
C GLY A 65 -5.07 18.53 -8.42
N ASN A 66 -4.79 19.48 -9.30
CA ASN A 66 -5.10 19.39 -10.74
C ASN A 66 -3.99 18.74 -11.57
N THR A 67 -2.88 18.34 -10.95
CA THR A 67 -1.74 17.74 -11.64
C THR A 67 -1.85 16.22 -11.64
N GLN A 68 -1.76 15.63 -12.82
CA GLN A 68 -1.70 14.19 -13.02
C GLN A 68 -0.28 13.76 -13.34
N THR A 69 0.23 12.77 -12.59
CA THR A 69 1.55 12.17 -12.83
C THR A 69 1.40 10.68 -13.07
N ILE A 70 2.01 10.18 -14.15
CA ILE A 70 2.05 8.75 -14.45
C ILE A 70 3.37 8.17 -13.93
N HIS A 71 3.28 7.10 -13.16
CA HIS A 71 4.40 6.31 -12.67
C HIS A 71 4.33 4.92 -13.29
N TYR A 72 5.29 4.56 -14.12
CA TYR A 72 5.42 3.21 -14.66
C TYR A 72 6.27 2.36 -13.72
N HIS A 73 5.73 1.24 -13.26
CA HIS A 73 6.39 0.33 -12.33
C HIS A 73 7.04 -0.83 -13.08
N HIS A 74 8.37 -0.84 -13.07
CA HIS A 74 9.19 -1.94 -13.59
C HIS A 74 9.32 -2.99 -12.50
N ARG A 75 8.65 -4.13 -12.69
CA ARG A 75 8.55 -5.18 -11.68
C ARG A 75 9.39 -6.40 -12.03
N ASP A 76 9.92 -7.05 -11.00
CA ASP A 76 10.49 -8.39 -11.16
C ASP A 76 9.39 -9.47 -11.26
N HIS A 77 9.81 -10.73 -11.43
CA HIS A 77 8.90 -11.88 -11.59
C HIS A 77 8.02 -12.16 -10.36
N LEU A 78 8.35 -11.59 -9.19
CA LEU A 78 7.53 -11.68 -7.98
C LEU A 78 6.62 -10.46 -7.81
N GLY A 79 6.69 -9.49 -8.73
CA GLY A 79 5.90 -8.26 -8.67
C GLY A 79 6.52 -7.17 -7.81
N SER A 80 7.77 -7.30 -7.35
CA SER A 80 8.47 -6.23 -6.63
C SER A 80 8.88 -5.11 -7.56
N VAL A 81 8.66 -3.86 -7.19
CA VAL A 81 8.99 -2.67 -8.00
C VAL A 81 10.49 -2.37 -7.92
N ARG A 82 11.23 -2.70 -8.98
CA ARG A 82 12.69 -2.49 -9.07
C ARG A 82 13.06 -1.11 -9.60
N ALA A 83 12.21 -0.50 -10.42
CA ALA A 83 12.37 0.88 -10.85
C ALA A 83 11.03 1.53 -11.16
N ILE A 84 11.00 2.86 -11.11
CA ILE A 84 9.87 3.68 -11.56
C ILE A 84 10.36 4.69 -12.57
N THR A 85 9.64 4.82 -13.69
CA THR A 85 9.85 5.90 -14.66
C THR A 85 8.64 6.82 -14.74
N ASN A 86 8.89 8.10 -15.02
CA ASN A 86 7.83 9.08 -15.30
C ASN A 86 7.34 8.98 -16.77
N GLY A 87 6.39 9.84 -17.14
CA GLY A 87 5.84 9.93 -18.50
C GLY A 87 6.86 10.18 -19.62
N SER A 88 8.03 10.73 -19.28
CA SER A 88 9.12 11.01 -20.23
C SER A 88 10.17 9.88 -20.27
N GLY A 89 9.98 8.80 -19.52
CA GLY A 89 10.93 7.69 -19.42
C GLY A 89 12.09 7.94 -18.44
N THR A 90 12.13 9.07 -17.73
CA THR A 90 13.15 9.33 -16.72
C THR A 90 12.94 8.44 -15.51
N VAL A 91 14.01 7.80 -15.02
CA VAL A 91 13.98 7.02 -13.79
C VAL A 91 13.85 7.95 -12.58
N ILE A 92 12.77 7.79 -11.82
CA ILE A 92 12.44 8.58 -10.62
C ILE A 92 12.55 7.76 -9.33
N GLU A 93 12.61 6.43 -9.44
CA GLU A 93 12.92 5.56 -8.30
C GLU A 93 13.67 4.31 -8.76
N GLN A 94 14.61 3.82 -7.95
CA GLN A 94 15.20 2.48 -8.10
C GLN A 94 15.26 1.78 -6.74
N ASN A 95 14.92 0.49 -6.73
CA ASN A 95 14.93 -0.33 -5.52
C ASN A 95 15.61 -1.67 -5.77
N ASP A 96 16.47 -2.02 -4.82
CA ASP A 96 17.01 -3.36 -4.66
C ASP A 96 16.46 -3.97 -3.38
N TYR A 97 16.09 -5.25 -3.44
CA TYR A 97 15.54 -5.98 -2.31
C TYR A 97 16.41 -7.19 -2.00
N TYR A 98 16.68 -7.40 -0.71
CA TYR A 98 17.08 -8.69 -0.21
C TYR A 98 15.97 -9.73 -0.41
N PRO A 99 16.28 -11.05 -0.37
CA PRO A 99 15.29 -12.11 -0.60
C PRO A 99 14.02 -12.02 0.28
N PHE A 100 14.13 -11.42 1.48
CA PHE A 100 13.04 -11.28 2.44
C PHE A 100 12.39 -9.89 2.45
N GLY A 101 12.66 -9.04 1.44
CA GLY A 101 11.95 -7.78 1.22
C GLY A 101 12.59 -6.55 1.87
N GLY A 102 13.64 -6.71 2.67
CA GLY A 102 14.44 -5.59 3.14
C GLY A 102 15.04 -4.83 1.96
N ARG A 103 14.79 -3.51 1.87
CA ARG A 103 15.39 -2.68 0.83
C ARG A 103 16.89 -2.55 1.08
N HIS A 104 17.68 -2.82 0.06
CA HIS A 104 19.11 -2.62 0.07
C HIS A 104 19.41 -1.12 -0.10
N THR A 105 20.20 -0.56 0.82
CA THR A 105 20.48 0.90 0.88
C THR A 105 21.95 1.24 0.60
N PHE A 106 22.76 0.27 0.19
CA PHE A 106 24.17 0.52 -0.06
C PHE A 106 24.33 1.45 -1.27
N GLY A 107 24.97 2.61 -1.04
CA GLY A 107 25.33 3.56 -2.09
C GLY A 107 24.41 4.77 -2.30
N HIS A 108 23.36 4.99 -1.49
CA HIS A 108 22.53 6.23 -1.32
C HIS A 108 22.17 7.13 -2.52
N ASN A 109 22.52 6.77 -3.75
CA ASN A 109 22.51 7.64 -4.93
C ASN A 109 21.33 7.34 -5.85
N TYR A 110 20.52 6.33 -5.54
CA TYR A 110 19.34 6.04 -6.32
C TYR A 110 18.24 7.07 -6.07
N PRO A 111 17.57 7.54 -7.13
CA PRO A 111 16.43 8.41 -6.97
C PRO A 111 15.35 7.67 -6.18
N GLN A 112 14.58 8.44 -5.39
CA GLN A 112 13.50 7.95 -4.56
C GLN A 112 12.36 8.97 -4.59
N ILE A 113 11.13 8.49 -4.71
CA ILE A 113 9.94 9.34 -4.52
C ILE A 113 9.29 8.99 -3.19
N SER A 114 8.85 10.01 -2.46
CA SER A 114 8.18 9.84 -1.16
C SER A 114 6.78 9.26 -1.26
N THR A 115 6.19 9.28 -2.46
CA THR A 115 4.79 8.90 -2.70
C THR A 115 4.60 7.45 -3.14
N ASN A 116 5.69 6.72 -3.43
CA ASN A 116 5.58 5.32 -3.82
C ASN A 116 5.29 4.45 -2.59
N ARG A 117 4.11 3.84 -2.58
CA ARG A 117 3.70 2.83 -1.59
C ARG A 117 3.88 1.39 -2.09
N TYR A 118 4.17 1.17 -3.36
CA TYR A 118 4.31 -0.19 -3.93
C TYR A 118 5.77 -0.57 -4.03
N LYS A 119 6.16 -1.58 -3.25
CA LYS A 119 7.58 -1.94 -3.09
C LYS A 119 7.75 -3.42 -3.37
N PHE A 120 7.81 -4.25 -2.33
CA PHE A 120 8.16 -5.65 -2.45
C PHE A 120 6.94 -6.55 -2.71
N ASN A 121 7.12 -7.58 -3.55
CA ASN A 121 6.15 -8.64 -3.81
C ASN A 121 4.74 -8.15 -4.24
N GLY A 122 4.68 -7.03 -4.96
CA GLY A 122 3.42 -6.43 -5.43
C GLY A 122 2.53 -5.85 -4.33
N LYS A 123 3.04 -5.72 -3.10
CA LYS A 123 2.28 -5.28 -1.94
C LYS A 123 2.54 -3.81 -1.61
N GLU A 124 1.62 -3.26 -0.84
CA GLU A 124 1.61 -1.86 -0.44
C GLU A 124 2.27 -1.69 0.95
N GLU A 125 3.27 -0.82 1.03
CA GLU A 125 3.86 -0.31 2.26
C GLU A 125 2.86 0.61 2.97
N GLN A 126 2.59 0.32 4.24
CA GLN A 126 1.66 1.09 5.04
C GLN A 126 2.42 2.10 5.90
N THR A 127 2.02 3.38 5.83
CA THR A 127 2.62 4.47 6.62
C THR A 127 1.60 5.19 7.50
N ILE A 128 0.35 4.74 7.52
CA ILE A 128 -0.75 5.35 8.28
C ILE A 128 -0.58 5.14 9.78
N GLY A 129 -0.92 6.17 10.58
CA GLY A 129 -0.97 6.06 12.04
C GLY A 129 0.38 5.85 12.72
N SER A 130 1.47 6.25 12.06
CA SER A 130 2.85 5.95 12.49
C SER A 130 3.13 4.46 12.65
N LEU A 131 2.36 3.60 11.97
CA LEU A 131 2.73 2.19 11.77
C LEU A 131 3.85 2.13 10.74
N CYS A 132 5.01 2.71 11.07
CA CYS A 132 6.24 2.51 10.32
C CYS A 132 6.83 1.18 10.78
N LEU A 133 6.22 0.06 10.36
CA LEU A 133 6.71 -1.28 10.64
C LEU A 133 7.86 -1.63 9.69
N GLY A 134 8.94 -0.84 9.80
CA GLY A 134 10.31 -1.14 9.37
C GLY A 134 10.52 -1.95 8.09
N GLY A 135 9.81 -1.64 7.00
CA GLY A 135 9.98 -2.32 5.70
C GLY A 135 9.62 -3.81 5.68
N ILE A 136 8.96 -4.34 6.71
CA ILE A 136 8.61 -5.77 6.83
C ILE A 136 7.11 -5.99 6.58
N ASP A 137 6.25 -5.03 6.95
CA ASP A 137 4.80 -5.21 6.85
C ASP A 137 4.24 -4.63 5.56
N PHE A 138 4.42 -5.41 4.50
CA PHE A 138 3.68 -5.23 3.28
C PHE A 138 2.31 -5.92 3.41
N ILE A 139 1.25 -5.13 3.47
CA ILE A 139 -0.13 -5.66 3.50
C ILE A 139 -0.66 -5.71 2.07
N SER A 140 -1.05 -6.90 1.62
CA SER A 140 -1.65 -7.07 0.30
C SER A 140 -3.06 -6.47 0.26
N ARG A 141 -3.42 -5.86 -0.88
CA ARG A 141 -4.81 -5.46 -1.17
C ARG A 141 -5.69 -6.63 -1.59
N ARG A 142 -5.08 -7.72 -2.08
CA ARG A 142 -5.74 -8.96 -2.50
C ARG A 142 -5.04 -10.13 -1.80
N ASN A 143 -5.64 -10.65 -0.72
CA ASN A 143 -5.31 -11.87 0.03
C ASN A 143 -3.84 -12.36 0.02
N SER A 144 -3.15 -12.38 1.16
CA SER A 144 -1.86 -13.08 1.29
C SER A 144 -1.65 -13.71 2.67
N LEU A 145 -1.21 -14.97 2.66
CA LEU A 145 -1.07 -15.94 3.76
C LEU A 145 0.24 -15.82 4.59
N TRP A 146 0.82 -14.64 4.74
CA TRP A 146 2.04 -14.47 5.53
C TRP A 146 1.96 -13.22 6.39
N LYS A 147 1.98 -13.42 7.73
CA LYS A 147 1.99 -12.41 8.83
C LYS A 147 1.49 -11.03 8.41
N SER A 148 0.35 -11.00 7.74
CA SER A 148 -0.40 -9.78 7.56
C SER A 148 -1.31 -9.66 8.77
N ILE A 149 -1.75 -8.46 9.08
CA ILE A 149 -3.01 -8.28 9.81
C ILE A 149 -4.08 -8.94 8.93
N GLU A 150 -4.28 -10.24 9.17
CA GLU A 150 -5.24 -11.04 8.44
C GLU A 150 -6.63 -10.69 8.93
N LYS A 151 -7.60 -10.84 8.02
CA LYS A 151 -9.04 -10.79 8.32
C LYS A 151 -9.32 -11.48 9.68
N PRO A 152 -10.16 -10.92 10.55
CA PRO A 152 -10.60 -11.67 11.72
C PRO A 152 -11.33 -12.93 11.24
N PHE A 153 -10.70 -14.10 11.43
CA PHE A 153 -11.36 -15.38 11.21
C PHE A 153 -12.53 -15.48 12.20
N ARG A 154 -13.78 -15.41 11.72
CA ARG A 154 -14.94 -15.82 12.52
C ARG A 154 -14.77 -17.30 12.87
N LYS A 155 -14.47 -17.61 14.14
CA LYS A 155 -14.81 -18.92 14.70
C LYS A 155 -16.32 -18.92 14.94
N TRP A 156 -17.06 -19.65 14.13
CA TRP A 156 -18.40 -20.06 14.51
C TRP A 156 -18.23 -21.19 15.53
N ASN A 157 -18.60 -20.93 16.78
CA ASN A 157 -18.91 -22.01 17.70
C ASN A 157 -20.29 -22.52 17.28
N LEU A 158 -20.33 -23.72 16.71
CA LEU A 158 -21.53 -24.55 16.74
C LEU A 158 -21.66 -25.18 18.13
#